data_AF-A0AA43HYH7-F1
#
_entry.id   AF-A0AA43HYH7-F1
#
_cell.length_a   1.000
_cell.length_b   1.000
_cell.length_c   1.000
_cell.angle_alpha   90.00
_cell.angle_beta   90.00
_cell.angle_gamma   90.00
#
_symmetry.space_group_name_H-M   'P 1'
#
loop_
_entity.id
_entity.type
_entity.pdbx_description
1 polymer ?
#
loop_
_entity_poly.entity_id
_entity_poly.type
_entity_poly.pdbx_seq_one_letter_code
_entity_poly.pdbx_strand_id
1 'polypeptide(L)'
;MNSKVKLEKWKIAQKRHRLSDKQVQMARELGFNPDKLGKLDNHKQETWKTPLPQHIENLYYKRFGKEMPDIIKSIAQLLKEDKVKKEKQKKEKDRKRKARLLEDSSTTDDNGIIDNPVAEITFGKKIKYNDIQPKARVILGSGDTHETILQKEAHIFDEAFDFYKKEGVTLSELGFILKKIYPRYNPRRYGCKTLGSIYERLEKYEVVLTPEKTYNVIRKKGNNEN
;
A
#
# COMPACT_ATOMS: atom_id res chain seq x y z
N MET A 1 10.04 -2.71 -7.80
CA MET A 1 9.78 -4.16 -7.85
C MET A 1 10.15 -4.81 -6.52
N ASN A 2 9.25 -5.63 -5.95
CA ASN A 2 9.41 -6.33 -4.68
C ASN A 2 10.67 -7.23 -4.66
N SER A 3 11.49 -7.17 -3.60
CA SER A 3 12.74 -7.95 -3.45
C SER A 3 12.50 -9.45 -3.65
N LYS A 4 11.38 -9.95 -3.11
CA LYS A 4 10.97 -11.35 -3.23
C LYS A 4 10.74 -11.76 -4.70
N VAL A 5 10.05 -10.92 -5.47
CA VAL A 5 9.75 -11.21 -6.88
C VAL A 5 11.03 -11.30 -7.71
N LYS A 6 12.03 -10.46 -7.42
CA LYS A 6 13.34 -10.54 -8.08
C LYS A 6 14.05 -11.86 -7.75
N LEU A 7 14.05 -12.30 -6.50
CA LEU A 7 14.67 -13.57 -6.09
C LEU A 7 13.96 -14.79 -6.68
N GLU A 8 12.63 -14.79 -6.76
CA GLU A 8 11.88 -15.89 -7.41
C GLU A 8 12.20 -15.98 -8.92
N LYS A 9 12.35 -14.84 -9.61
CA LYS A 9 12.80 -14.85 -11.01
C LYS A 9 14.19 -15.47 -11.16
N TRP A 10 15.11 -15.15 -10.25
CA TRP A 10 16.44 -15.78 -10.22
C TRP A 10 16.37 -17.29 -9.95
N LYS A 11 15.46 -17.75 -9.08
CA LYS A 11 15.23 -19.19 -8.84
C LYS A 11 14.78 -19.92 -10.10
N ILE A 12 13.87 -19.32 -10.87
CA ILE A 12 13.39 -19.88 -12.13
C ILE A 12 14.51 -19.90 -13.17
N ALA A 13 15.23 -18.79 -13.32
CA ALA A 13 16.34 -18.69 -14.25
C ALA A 13 17.47 -19.68 -13.92
N GLN A 14 17.80 -19.84 -12.64
CA GLN A 14 18.78 -20.80 -12.15
C GLN A 14 18.45 -22.23 -12.61
N LYS A 15 17.20 -22.66 -12.41
CA LYS A 15 16.74 -23.98 -12.84
C LYS A 15 16.74 -24.13 -14.36
N ARG A 16 16.26 -23.10 -15.08
CA ARG A 16 16.15 -23.12 -16.54
C ARG A 16 17.52 -23.22 -17.23
N HIS A 17 18.50 -22.46 -16.75
CA HIS A 17 19.85 -22.36 -17.31
C HIS A 17 20.86 -23.27 -16.60
N ARG A 18 20.40 -24.11 -15.66
CA ARG A 18 21.22 -25.06 -14.88
C ARG A 18 22.43 -24.38 -14.21
N LEU A 19 22.21 -23.18 -13.67
CA LEU A 19 23.26 -22.41 -13.00
C LEU A 19 23.44 -22.88 -11.54
N SER A 20 24.68 -22.92 -11.07
CA SER A 20 24.97 -23.13 -9.64
C SER A 20 24.67 -21.88 -8.80
N ASP A 21 24.52 -22.04 -7.49
CA ASP A 21 24.32 -20.89 -6.59
C ASP A 21 25.48 -19.88 -6.69
N LYS A 22 26.71 -20.37 -6.87
CA LYS A 22 27.90 -19.58 -7.17
C LYS A 22 27.70 -18.72 -8.42
N GLN A 23 27.27 -19.34 -9.53
CA GLN A 23 27.07 -18.65 -10.82
C GLN A 23 25.92 -17.65 -10.77
N VAL A 24 24.85 -17.96 -10.05
CA VAL A 24 23.76 -17.01 -9.83
C VAL A 24 24.24 -15.80 -9.01
N GLN A 25 25.08 -16.02 -7.99
CA GLN A 25 25.65 -14.93 -7.22
C GLN A 25 26.56 -14.04 -8.09
N MET A 26 27.48 -14.64 -8.86
CA MET A 26 28.33 -13.92 -9.81
C MET A 26 27.51 -13.11 -10.82
N ALA A 27 26.48 -13.73 -11.40
CA ALA A 27 25.63 -13.06 -12.38
C ALA A 27 24.88 -11.85 -11.78
N ARG A 28 24.49 -11.93 -10.51
CA ARG A 28 23.85 -10.82 -9.79
C ARG A 28 24.82 -9.67 -9.53
N GLU A 29 26.04 -9.96 -9.13
CA GLU A 29 27.10 -8.96 -8.90
C GLU A 29 27.55 -8.30 -10.21
N LEU A 30 27.56 -9.06 -11.32
CA LEU A 30 27.81 -8.54 -12.65
C LEU A 30 26.67 -7.66 -13.19
N GLY A 31 25.49 -7.70 -12.56
CA GLY A 31 24.32 -6.90 -12.96
C GLY A 31 23.46 -7.54 -14.05
N PHE A 32 23.56 -8.85 -14.27
CA PHE A 32 22.70 -9.54 -15.23
C PHE A 32 21.22 -9.48 -14.82
N ASN A 33 20.34 -9.60 -15.81
CA ASN A 33 18.90 -9.69 -15.61
C ASN A 33 18.43 -11.13 -15.86
N PRO A 34 17.75 -11.79 -14.90
CA PRO A 34 17.31 -13.17 -15.04
C PRO A 34 16.37 -13.39 -16.24
N ASP A 35 15.58 -12.38 -16.62
CA ASP A 35 14.65 -12.48 -17.76
C ASP A 35 15.40 -12.44 -19.11
N LYS A 36 16.61 -11.88 -19.15
CA LYS A 36 17.41 -11.69 -20.38
C LYS A 36 18.45 -12.80 -20.59
N LEU A 37 18.66 -13.69 -19.62
CA LEU A 37 19.63 -14.78 -19.71
C LEU A 37 19.35 -15.73 -20.88
N GLY A 38 18.08 -15.91 -21.28
CA GLY A 38 17.73 -16.74 -22.42
C GLY A 38 18.32 -16.30 -23.76
N LYS A 39 18.55 -15.00 -23.96
CA LYS A 39 19.22 -14.50 -25.18
C LYS A 39 20.73 -14.81 -25.18
N LEU A 40 21.31 -14.92 -24.00
CA LEU A 40 22.74 -15.21 -23.82
C LEU A 40 23.00 -16.72 -23.82
N ASP A 41 22.04 -17.52 -23.36
CA ASP A 41 22.12 -18.98 -23.34
C ASP A 41 21.73 -19.62 -24.68
N ASN A 42 22.39 -19.19 -25.75
CA ASN A 42 22.18 -19.73 -27.10
C ASN A 42 23.36 -20.56 -27.63
N HIS A 43 24.20 -21.05 -26.73
CA HIS A 43 25.42 -21.80 -27.07
C HIS A 43 25.17 -23.10 -27.86
N LYS A 44 23.93 -23.63 -27.84
CA LYS A 44 23.55 -24.83 -28.61
C LYS A 44 23.28 -24.54 -30.09
N GLN A 45 22.83 -23.33 -30.42
CA GLN A 45 22.62 -22.92 -31.81
C GLN A 45 23.91 -22.32 -32.38
N GLU A 46 24.62 -21.54 -31.56
CA GLU A 46 25.91 -20.96 -31.91
C GLU A 46 27.01 -21.66 -31.10
N THR A 47 27.48 -22.81 -31.58
CA THR A 47 28.43 -23.70 -30.86
C THR A 47 29.80 -23.07 -30.59
N TRP A 48 30.15 -21.99 -31.30
CA TRP A 48 31.34 -21.19 -31.06
C TRP A 48 31.20 -20.24 -29.86
N LYS A 49 29.99 -20.04 -29.32
CA LYS A 49 29.78 -19.32 -28.05
C LYS A 49 30.07 -20.22 -26.87
N THR A 50 30.62 -19.62 -25.83
CA THR A 50 30.82 -20.29 -24.55
C THR A 50 29.47 -20.53 -23.86
N PRO A 51 29.26 -21.71 -23.24
CA PRO A 51 28.14 -21.97 -22.35
C PRO A 51 27.96 -20.85 -21.32
N LEU A 52 26.71 -20.45 -21.07
CA LEU A 52 26.36 -19.36 -20.15
C LEU A 52 27.05 -19.47 -18.76
N PRO A 53 27.15 -20.66 -18.13
CA PRO A 53 27.87 -20.81 -16.86
C PRO A 53 29.34 -20.34 -16.91
N GLN A 54 30.08 -20.76 -17.93
CA GLN A 54 31.49 -20.43 -18.13
C GLN A 54 31.65 -18.97 -18.56
N HIS A 55 30.71 -18.45 -19.36
CA HIS A 55 30.70 -17.04 -19.73
C HIS A 55 30.61 -16.13 -18.50
N ILE A 56 29.73 -16.47 -17.54
CA ILE A 56 29.58 -15.71 -16.28
C ILE A 56 30.89 -15.74 -15.47
N GLU A 57 31.52 -16.91 -15.34
CA GLU A 57 32.79 -17.08 -14.61
C GLU A 57 33.93 -16.27 -15.24
N ASN A 58 34.09 -16.35 -16.55
CA ASN A 58 35.11 -15.60 -17.28
C ASN A 58 34.90 -14.09 -17.16
N LEU A 59 33.65 -13.62 -17.24
CA LEU A 59 33.32 -12.20 -17.11
C LEU A 59 33.56 -11.71 -15.67
N TYR A 60 33.26 -12.55 -14.68
CA TYR A 60 33.51 -12.26 -13.27
C TYR A 60 35.00 -12.10 -12.99
N TYR A 61 35.82 -13.04 -13.46
CA TYR A 61 37.27 -12.97 -13.34
C TYR A 61 37.85 -11.72 -14.01
N LYS A 62 37.41 -11.41 -15.24
CA LYS A 62 37.87 -10.21 -15.96
C LYS A 62 37.55 -8.89 -15.23
N ARG A 63 36.42 -8.82 -14.53
CA ARG A 63 35.97 -7.59 -13.86
C ARG A 63 36.51 -7.43 -12.44
N PHE A 64 36.64 -8.53 -11.71
CA PHE A 64 36.97 -8.51 -10.28
C PHE A 64 38.31 -9.16 -9.94
N GLY A 65 38.94 -9.88 -10.88
CA GLY A 65 40.18 -10.62 -10.65
C GLY A 65 40.04 -11.81 -9.70
N LYS A 66 38.80 -12.25 -9.43
CA LYS A 66 38.48 -13.35 -8.51
C LYS A 66 37.82 -14.49 -9.25
N GLU A 67 38.13 -15.73 -8.87
CA GLU A 67 37.48 -16.92 -9.43
C GLU A 67 36.11 -17.21 -8.81
N MET A 68 35.86 -16.69 -7.60
CA MET A 68 34.64 -16.91 -6.83
C MET A 68 34.27 -15.66 -6.00
N PRO A 69 32.96 -15.42 -5.76
CA PRO A 69 32.53 -14.41 -4.79
C PRO A 69 32.92 -14.78 -3.36
N ASP A 70 33.20 -13.76 -2.53
CA ASP A 70 33.63 -13.96 -1.13
C ASP A 70 32.52 -14.60 -0.26
N ILE A 71 31.24 -14.32 -0.56
CA ILE A 71 30.10 -14.85 0.17
C ILE A 71 29.07 -15.40 -0.81
N ILE A 72 28.91 -16.72 -0.84
CA ILE A 72 27.93 -17.40 -1.68
C ILE A 72 26.66 -17.64 -0.85
N LYS A 73 25.59 -16.89 -1.17
CA LYS A 73 24.27 -17.12 -0.60
C LYS A 73 23.34 -17.70 -1.65
N SER A 74 22.78 -18.87 -1.37
CA SER A 74 21.77 -19.47 -2.25
C SER A 74 20.51 -18.62 -2.31
N ILE A 75 19.77 -18.72 -3.43
CA ILE A 75 18.47 -18.03 -3.56
C ILE A 75 17.49 -18.47 -2.47
N ALA A 76 17.54 -19.73 -2.06
CA ALA A 76 16.72 -20.27 -0.98
C ALA A 76 17.04 -19.63 0.38
N GLN A 77 18.33 -19.48 0.72
CA GLN A 77 18.76 -18.80 1.95
C GLN A 77 18.31 -17.34 1.96
N LEU A 78 18.48 -16.61 0.84
CA LEU A 78 18.06 -15.22 0.73
C LEU A 78 16.55 -15.04 0.92
N LEU A 79 15.74 -15.94 0.34
CA LEU A 79 14.29 -15.93 0.53
C LEU A 79 13.90 -16.17 2.00
N LYS A 80 14.63 -17.05 2.71
CA LYS A 80 14.42 -17.32 4.14
C LYS A 80 14.81 -16.10 4.99
N GLU A 81 15.96 -15.49 4.72
CA GLU A 81 16.40 -14.25 5.37
C GLU A 81 15.38 -13.12 5.18
N ASP A 82 14.88 -12.91 3.96
CA ASP A 82 13.87 -11.88 3.66
C ASP A 82 12.55 -12.14 4.41
N LYS A 83 12.12 -13.42 4.52
CA LYS A 83 10.92 -13.81 5.27
C LYS A 83 11.08 -13.52 6.76
N VAL A 84 12.19 -13.94 7.36
CA VAL A 84 12.50 -13.71 8.78
C VAL A 84 12.61 -12.21 9.06
N LYS A 85 13.27 -11.45 8.20
CA LYS A 85 13.39 -9.98 8.34
C LYS A 85 12.03 -9.30 8.32
N LYS A 86 11.15 -9.68 7.39
CA LYS A 86 9.77 -9.15 7.32
C LYS A 86 8.94 -9.52 8.54
N GLU A 87 9.07 -10.75 9.05
CA GLU A 87 8.36 -11.18 10.26
C GLU A 87 8.82 -10.44 11.51
N LYS A 88 10.14 -10.27 11.68
CA LYS A 88 10.72 -9.43 12.76
C LYS A 88 10.21 -8.00 12.68
N GLN A 89 10.24 -7.39 11.49
CA GLN A 89 9.70 -6.03 11.29
C GLN A 89 8.20 -5.93 11.60
N LYS A 90 7.41 -6.97 11.28
CA LYS A 90 5.99 -7.01 11.61
C LYS A 90 5.78 -7.10 13.13
N LYS A 91 6.46 -8.03 13.80
CA LYS A 91 6.41 -8.19 15.27
C LYS A 91 6.82 -6.92 15.99
N GLU A 92 7.87 -6.25 15.52
CA GLU A 92 8.32 -4.97 16.10
C GLU A 92 7.28 -3.87 15.95
N LYS A 93 6.67 -3.75 14.75
CA LYS A 93 5.59 -2.77 14.50
C LYS A 93 4.37 -3.05 15.36
N ASP A 94 4.00 -4.32 15.54
CA ASP A 94 2.87 -4.73 16.37
C ASP A 94 3.16 -4.48 17.85
N ARG A 95 4.39 -4.74 18.32
CA ARG A 95 4.85 -4.37 19.67
C ARG A 95 4.78 -2.86 19.92
N LYS A 96 5.29 -2.05 18.98
CA LYS A 96 5.22 -0.58 19.07
C LYS A 96 3.80 -0.03 19.00
N ARG A 97 2.87 -0.72 18.31
CA ARG A 97 1.44 -0.38 18.33
C ARG A 97 0.81 -0.70 19.68
N LYS A 98 1.12 -1.88 20.24
CA LYS A 98 0.62 -2.29 21.56
C LYS A 98 1.12 -1.39 22.69
N ALA A 99 2.39 -0.97 22.66
CA ALA A 99 2.97 -0.06 23.64
C ALA A 99 2.26 1.31 23.62
N ARG A 100 2.04 1.91 22.44
CA ARG A 100 1.31 3.18 22.31
C ARG A 100 -0.12 3.12 22.84
N LEU A 101 -0.83 2.02 22.58
CA LEU A 101 -2.19 1.82 23.13
C LEU A 101 -2.21 1.70 24.66
N LEU A 102 -1.11 1.22 25.27
CA LEU A 102 -0.99 1.13 26.73
C LEU A 102 -0.65 2.50 27.34
N GLU A 103 0.25 3.28 26.71
CA GLU A 103 0.58 4.64 27.12
C GLU A 103 -0.64 5.58 27.04
N ASP A 104 -1.43 5.50 25.96
CA ASP A 104 -2.66 6.28 25.79
C ASP A 104 -3.75 5.93 26.82
N SER A 105 -3.62 4.81 27.55
CA SER A 105 -4.59 4.36 28.56
C SER A 105 -4.20 4.67 30.01
N SER A 106 -3.00 5.21 30.24
CA SER A 106 -2.45 5.42 31.60
C SER A 106 -2.27 6.87 32.03
N THR A 107 -2.78 7.85 31.26
CA THR A 107 -2.83 9.27 31.67
C THR A 107 -4.26 9.66 32.03
N THR A 108 -4.72 9.22 33.20
CA THR A 108 -5.81 9.89 33.93
C THR A 108 -5.25 10.24 35.29
N ASP A 109 -4.50 11.35 35.34
CA ASP A 109 -4.24 12.06 36.57
C ASP A 109 -5.38 13.07 36.77
N ASP A 110 -5.91 12.99 37.98
CA ASP A 110 -6.99 13.74 38.61
C ASP A 110 -6.82 15.27 38.50
N ASN A 111 -7.86 15.97 38.02
CA ASN A 111 -8.37 17.29 38.44
C ASN A 111 -8.97 18.13 37.28
N GLY A 112 -10.22 18.57 37.46
CA GLY A 112 -10.75 19.78 36.84
C GLY A 112 -12.02 19.61 35.99
N ILE A 113 -13.16 19.86 36.62
CA ILE A 113 -14.47 20.08 36.00
C ILE A 113 -14.36 21.13 34.90
N ILE A 114 -14.65 20.75 33.65
CA ILE A 114 -15.15 21.65 32.61
C ILE A 114 -16.16 20.88 31.76
N ASP A 115 -17.43 21.27 31.85
CA ASP A 115 -18.51 20.73 31.04
C ASP A 115 -18.28 21.06 29.56
N ASN A 116 -17.85 20.07 28.77
CA ASN A 116 -17.98 20.09 27.32
C ASN A 116 -17.97 18.64 26.80
N PRO A 117 -19.06 18.12 26.20
CA PRO A 117 -19.11 16.72 25.78
C PRO A 117 -18.39 16.56 24.44
N VAL A 118 -17.06 16.58 24.44
CA VAL A 118 -16.29 16.12 23.26
C VAL A 118 -16.25 14.60 23.33
N ALA A 119 -17.21 13.97 22.65
CA ALA A 119 -17.33 12.52 22.57
C ALA A 119 -16.00 11.90 22.14
N GLU A 120 -15.41 11.12 23.05
CA GLU A 120 -14.27 10.26 22.81
C GLU A 120 -14.50 9.45 21.53
N ILE A 121 -13.64 9.65 20.53
CA ILE A 121 -13.64 8.86 19.29
C ILE A 121 -13.17 7.44 19.65
N THR A 122 -14.10 6.63 20.11
CA THR A 122 -13.87 5.23 20.43
C THR A 122 -13.53 4.47 19.14
N PHE A 123 -12.26 4.07 19.00
CA PHE A 123 -11.76 3.18 17.94
C PHE A 123 -12.17 1.71 18.17
N GLY A 124 -13.42 1.47 18.60
CA GLY A 124 -13.76 0.26 19.36
C GLY A 124 -14.86 -0.65 18.85
N LYS A 125 -15.68 -0.27 17.85
CA LYS A 125 -16.74 -1.17 17.35
C LYS A 125 -16.33 -1.78 16.01
N LYS A 126 -16.11 -3.11 15.98
CA LYS A 126 -15.99 -3.88 14.74
C LYS A 126 -17.32 -3.82 13.99
N ILE A 127 -17.47 -2.85 13.11
CA ILE A 127 -18.64 -2.76 12.23
C ILE A 127 -18.64 -4.01 11.34
N LYS A 128 -19.79 -4.69 11.21
CA LYS A 128 -19.91 -5.86 10.32
C LYS A 128 -20.04 -5.34 8.88
N TYR A 129 -19.04 -5.60 8.05
CA TYR A 129 -18.95 -5.04 6.69
C TYR A 129 -19.44 -6.00 5.59
N ASN A 130 -20.03 -7.14 5.93
CA ASN A 130 -20.27 -8.23 4.97
C ASN A 130 -21.53 -8.02 4.11
N ASP A 131 -22.41 -7.09 4.48
CA ASP A 131 -23.71 -6.89 3.83
C ASP A 131 -23.73 -5.68 2.87
N ILE A 132 -22.57 -5.05 2.62
CA ILE A 132 -22.47 -3.85 1.78
C ILE A 132 -22.44 -4.26 0.31
N GLN A 133 -23.53 -4.03 -0.42
CA GLN A 133 -23.62 -4.27 -1.85
C GLN A 133 -23.00 -3.10 -2.65
N PRO A 134 -22.12 -3.38 -3.64
CA PRO A 134 -21.51 -2.33 -4.45
C PRO A 134 -22.56 -1.69 -5.38
N LYS A 135 -22.66 -0.34 -5.34
CA LYS A 135 -23.61 0.39 -6.19
C LYS A 135 -23.10 0.56 -7.62
N ALA A 136 -23.99 0.42 -8.59
CA ALA A 136 -23.72 0.67 -10.00
C ALA A 136 -23.54 2.17 -10.26
N ARG A 137 -22.73 2.49 -11.28
CA ARG A 137 -22.42 3.88 -11.69
C ARG A 137 -23.63 4.51 -12.39
N VAL A 138 -23.91 5.79 -12.09
CA VAL A 138 -24.88 6.59 -12.86
C VAL A 138 -24.35 6.82 -14.29
N ILE A 139 -25.17 6.47 -15.28
CA ILE A 139 -24.87 6.71 -16.70
C ILE A 139 -25.01 8.21 -16.97
N LEU A 140 -23.97 8.81 -17.56
CA LEU A 140 -23.93 10.25 -17.84
C LEU A 140 -24.67 10.56 -19.14
N GLY A 141 -25.38 11.70 -19.15
CA GLY A 141 -25.89 12.33 -20.37
C GLY A 141 -24.82 13.18 -21.05
N SER A 142 -24.99 13.53 -22.34
CA SER A 142 -23.97 14.24 -23.15
C SER A 142 -23.76 15.73 -22.80
N GLY A 143 -23.97 16.12 -21.54
CA GLY A 143 -23.82 17.50 -21.05
C GLY A 143 -23.54 17.60 -19.55
N ASP A 144 -23.28 16.49 -18.86
CA ASP A 144 -23.04 16.48 -17.42
C ASP A 144 -21.66 17.09 -17.09
N THR A 145 -21.64 18.21 -16.38
CA THR A 145 -20.42 18.81 -15.82
C THR A 145 -19.98 18.09 -14.55
N HIS A 146 -18.69 18.16 -14.20
CA HIS A 146 -18.14 17.55 -12.97
C HIS A 146 -18.93 17.88 -11.70
N GLU A 147 -19.51 19.08 -11.63
CA GLU A 147 -20.32 19.57 -10.52
C GLU A 147 -21.71 18.93 -10.48
N THR A 148 -22.40 18.87 -11.63
CA THR A 148 -23.71 18.17 -11.73
C THR A 148 -23.59 16.68 -11.41
N ILE A 149 -22.47 16.05 -11.78
CA ILE A 149 -22.17 14.66 -11.42
C ILE A 149 -22.02 14.51 -9.91
N LEU A 150 -21.32 15.45 -9.26
CA LEU A 150 -21.14 15.44 -7.81
C LEU A 150 -22.47 15.61 -7.09
N GLN A 151 -23.34 16.50 -7.56
CA GLN A 151 -24.68 16.70 -6.98
C GLN A 151 -25.55 15.44 -7.13
N LYS A 152 -25.56 14.81 -8.31
CA LYS A 152 -26.31 13.56 -8.56
C LYS A 152 -25.83 12.41 -7.67
N GLU A 153 -24.53 12.33 -7.41
CA GLU A 153 -23.91 11.27 -6.61
C GLU A 153 -23.60 11.68 -5.17
N ALA A 154 -24.11 12.82 -4.69
CA ALA A 154 -23.90 13.31 -3.33
C ALA A 154 -24.36 12.28 -2.27
N HIS A 155 -25.46 11.56 -2.55
CA HIS A 155 -26.00 10.51 -1.70
C HIS A 155 -25.00 9.38 -1.38
N ILE A 156 -24.02 9.13 -2.26
CA ILE A 156 -22.97 8.12 -2.03
C ILE A 156 -22.06 8.54 -0.88
N PHE A 157 -21.75 9.84 -0.80
CA PHE A 157 -20.89 10.40 0.24
C PHE A 157 -21.62 10.52 1.58
N ASP A 158 -22.92 10.79 1.53
CA ASP A 158 -23.81 10.78 2.70
C ASP A 158 -23.89 9.39 3.31
N GLU A 159 -24.16 8.36 2.51
CA GLU A 159 -24.22 6.97 2.98
C GLU A 159 -22.87 6.49 3.55
N ALA A 160 -21.76 6.88 2.92
CA ALA A 160 -20.42 6.61 3.43
C ALA A 160 -20.16 7.26 4.80
N PHE A 161 -20.67 8.48 5.01
CA PHE A 161 -20.55 9.18 6.29
C PHE A 161 -21.44 8.56 7.36
N ASP A 162 -22.71 8.32 7.03
CA ASP A 162 -23.72 7.79 7.94
C ASP A 162 -23.42 6.33 8.37
N PHE A 163 -22.63 5.59 7.60
CA PHE A 163 -22.19 4.23 7.93
C PHE A 163 -21.53 4.13 9.32
N TYR A 164 -20.72 5.12 9.70
CA TYR A 164 -19.99 5.10 10.96
C TYR A 164 -20.84 5.52 12.16
N LYS A 165 -21.98 6.19 11.94
CA LYS A 165 -22.85 6.76 12.99
C LYS A 165 -22.07 7.58 14.04
N LYS A 166 -21.02 8.29 13.59
CA LYS A 166 -20.17 9.17 14.40
C LYS A 166 -20.40 10.63 14.02
N GLU A 167 -20.17 11.54 14.96
CA GLU A 167 -20.23 12.99 14.71
C GLU A 167 -19.11 13.47 13.79
N GLY A 168 -17.96 12.80 13.81
CA GLY A 168 -16.83 13.05 12.92
C GLY A 168 -16.17 11.76 12.45
N VAL A 169 -15.84 11.73 11.15
CA VAL A 169 -15.20 10.57 10.50
C VAL A 169 -13.92 11.02 9.80
N THR A 170 -12.85 10.24 9.91
CA THR A 170 -11.58 10.58 9.25
C THR A 170 -11.66 10.37 7.74
N LEU A 171 -10.88 11.13 6.95
CA LEU A 171 -10.77 10.91 5.50
C LEU A 171 -10.34 9.49 5.12
N SER A 172 -9.54 8.83 5.97
CA SER A 172 -9.08 7.46 5.73
C SER A 172 -10.20 6.43 5.88
N GLU A 173 -11.04 6.59 6.91
CA GLU A 173 -12.25 5.78 7.11
C GLU A 173 -13.23 5.96 5.95
N LEU A 174 -13.52 7.22 5.57
CA LEU A 174 -14.39 7.55 4.43
C LEU A 174 -13.85 7.01 3.11
N GLY A 175 -12.55 7.13 2.86
CA GLY A 175 -11.92 6.58 1.67
C GLY A 175 -12.03 5.05 1.60
N PHE A 176 -11.90 4.37 2.73
CA PHE A 176 -12.06 2.91 2.80
C PHE A 176 -13.50 2.48 2.51
N ILE A 177 -14.48 3.10 3.17
CA ILE A 177 -15.89 2.73 2.98
C ILE A 177 -16.39 3.07 1.57
N LEU A 178 -15.97 4.21 1.00
CA LEU A 178 -16.31 4.59 -0.39
C LEU A 178 -15.76 3.58 -1.39
N LYS A 179 -14.54 3.08 -1.19
CA LYS A 179 -13.98 2.04 -2.06
C LYS A 179 -14.76 0.72 -1.98
N LYS A 180 -15.49 0.50 -0.89
CA LYS A 180 -16.31 -0.70 -0.68
C LYS A 180 -17.73 -0.55 -1.23
N ILE A 181 -18.41 0.56 -0.91
CA ILE A 181 -19.75 0.88 -1.42
C ILE A 181 -19.71 1.21 -2.91
N TYR A 182 -18.65 1.90 -3.37
CA TYR A 182 -18.49 2.37 -4.74
C TYR A 182 -17.05 2.16 -5.26
N PRO A 183 -16.68 0.94 -5.67
CA PRO A 183 -15.30 0.58 -6.04
C PRO A 183 -14.68 1.39 -7.18
N ARG A 184 -15.51 1.99 -8.05
CA ARG A 184 -15.05 2.86 -9.15
C ARG A 184 -15.06 4.35 -8.81
N TYR A 185 -15.26 4.70 -7.55
CA TYR A 185 -15.09 6.05 -7.03
C TYR A 185 -13.71 6.62 -7.39
N ASN A 186 -13.67 7.86 -7.88
CA ASN A 186 -12.44 8.59 -8.12
C ASN A 186 -12.69 10.11 -7.96
N PRO A 187 -11.91 10.83 -7.13
CA PRO A 187 -12.04 12.27 -6.97
C PRO A 187 -12.04 13.06 -8.29
N ARG A 188 -11.24 12.62 -9.26
CA ARG A 188 -11.11 13.30 -10.56
C ARG A 188 -12.42 13.34 -11.35
N ARG A 189 -13.33 12.39 -11.13
CA ARG A 189 -14.65 12.37 -11.79
C ARG A 189 -15.54 13.54 -11.39
N TYR A 190 -15.25 14.14 -10.24
CA TYR A 190 -15.97 15.30 -9.70
C TYR A 190 -15.15 16.59 -9.82
N GLY A 191 -14.04 16.58 -10.58
CA GLY A 191 -13.16 17.73 -10.72
C GLY A 191 -12.27 18.00 -9.50
N CYS A 192 -12.25 17.09 -8.51
CA CYS A 192 -11.49 17.25 -7.28
C CYS A 192 -10.17 16.45 -7.29
N LYS A 193 -9.14 16.96 -6.60
CA LYS A 193 -7.84 16.27 -6.46
C LYS A 193 -7.84 15.25 -5.32
N THR A 194 -8.57 15.55 -4.24
CA THR A 194 -8.59 14.74 -3.01
C THR A 194 -10.03 14.48 -2.56
N LEU A 195 -10.21 13.50 -1.68
CA LEU A 195 -11.51 13.24 -1.04
C LEU A 195 -11.96 14.42 -0.15
N GLY A 196 -11.02 15.11 0.49
CA GLY A 196 -11.32 16.31 1.29
C GLY A 196 -11.97 17.40 0.44
N SER A 197 -11.40 17.68 -0.75
CA SER A 197 -11.94 18.68 -1.68
C SER A 197 -13.32 18.32 -2.24
N ILE A 198 -13.76 17.07 -2.14
CA ILE A 198 -15.13 16.70 -2.49
C ILE A 198 -16.09 17.06 -1.35
N TYR A 199 -15.74 16.71 -0.11
CA TYR A 199 -16.53 17.04 1.06
C TYR A 199 -16.63 18.56 1.29
N GLU A 200 -15.57 19.32 0.98
CA GLU A 200 -15.61 20.79 0.96
C GLU A 200 -16.66 21.33 -0.02
N ARG A 201 -16.79 20.69 -1.19
CA ARG A 201 -17.71 21.11 -2.26
C ARG A 201 -19.15 20.65 -2.05
N LEU A 202 -19.38 19.65 -1.20
CA LEU A 202 -20.72 19.20 -0.86
C LEU A 202 -21.47 20.16 0.08
N GLU A 203 -20.80 21.23 0.55
CA GLU A 203 -21.26 22.34 1.41
C GLU A 203 -21.86 21.95 2.77
N LYS A 204 -22.42 20.75 2.90
CA LYS A 204 -22.99 20.08 4.08
C LYS A 204 -21.95 19.65 5.10
N TYR A 205 -20.68 19.55 4.69
CA TYR A 205 -19.60 19.04 5.52
C TYR A 205 -18.51 20.07 5.75
N GLU A 206 -17.88 20.00 6.92
CA GLU A 206 -16.67 20.75 7.26
C GLU A 206 -15.48 19.80 7.39
N VAL A 207 -14.31 20.26 6.93
CA VAL A 207 -13.06 19.53 7.03
C VAL A 207 -12.21 20.19 8.11
N VAL A 208 -12.22 19.59 9.31
CA VAL A 208 -11.48 20.12 10.46
C VAL A 208 -10.11 19.44 10.55
N LEU A 209 -9.06 20.25 10.66
CA LEU A 209 -7.71 19.80 10.98
C LEU A 209 -7.61 19.67 12.51
N THR A 210 -7.41 18.45 13.02
CA THR A 210 -7.22 18.26 14.47
C THR A 210 -5.80 18.67 14.86
N PRO A 211 -5.58 19.57 15.83
CA PRO A 211 -4.24 20.07 16.17
C PRO A 211 -3.32 18.99 16.77
N GLU A 212 -3.90 17.96 17.40
CA GLU A 212 -3.16 16.89 18.06
C GLU A 212 -2.70 15.78 17.11
N LYS A 213 -3.34 15.63 15.94
CA LYS A 213 -3.08 14.52 15.02
C LYS A 213 -3.12 15.03 13.58
N THR A 214 -2.10 14.68 12.79
CA THR A 214 -1.83 15.14 11.40
C THR A 214 -2.87 14.73 10.34
N TYR A 215 -4.14 14.53 10.71
CA TYR A 215 -5.20 14.07 9.81
C TYR A 215 -6.43 14.98 9.83
N ASN A 216 -7.17 14.93 8.73
CA ASN A 216 -8.42 15.68 8.55
C ASN A 216 -9.61 14.83 9.01
N VAL A 217 -10.51 15.45 9.77
CA VAL A 217 -11.79 14.90 10.20
C VAL A 217 -12.90 15.62 9.46
N ILE A 218 -13.85 14.87 8.91
CA ILE A 218 -15.07 15.39 8.29
C ILE A 218 -16.18 15.38 9.32
N ARG A 219 -16.90 16.49 9.46
CA ARG A 219 -18.11 16.62 10.30
C ARG A 219 -19.24 17.23 9.49
N LYS A 220 -20.50 16.99 9.85
CA LYS A 220 -21.64 17.71 9.26
C LYS A 220 -21.64 19.14 9.82
N LYS A 221 -21.79 20.15 8.97
CA LYS A 221 -22.00 21.53 9.44
C LYS A 221 -23.31 21.57 10.21
N GLY A 222 -23.29 22.14 11.41
CA GLY A 222 -24.53 22.42 12.14
C GLY A 222 -25.35 23.44 11.36
N ASN A 223 -26.66 23.21 11.24
CA ASN A 223 -27.58 24.24 10.77
C ASN A 223 -27.50 25.43 11.75
N ASN A 224 -26.80 26.49 11.38
CA ASN A 224 -27.09 27.80 11.95
C ASN A 224 -28.38 28.28 11.27
N GLU A 225 -29.53 27.78 11.76
CA GLU A 225 -30.81 28.43 11.56
C GLU A 225 -30.77 29.75 12.33
N ASN A 226 -30.75 30.86 11.58
CA ASN A 226 -31.16 32.18 12.03
C ASN A 226 -32.24 32.67 11.06
#